data_AF-A0A5C4QNV5-F1
#
_entry.id   AF-A0A5C4QNV5-F1
#
_cell.length_a   1.000
_cell.length_b   1.000
_cell.length_c   1.000
_cell.angle_alpha   90.00
_cell.angle_beta   90.00
_cell.angle_gamma   90.00
#
_symmetry.space_group_name_H-M   'P 1'
#
loop_
_entity.id
_entity.type
_entity.pdbx_description
1 polymer ?
#
loop_
_entity_poly.entity_id
_entity_poly.type
_entity_poly.pdbx_seq_one_letter_code
_entity_poly.pdbx_strand_id
1 'polypeptide(L)'
;MDNTRILAAREAGIKIQANVHNYNETLTLEESIRFRVNGVTPKTWGEAVELRIQRQSSLRYVPIDWSNKFPYGSIYDPKTIK
;
A
#
# COMPACT_ATOMS: atom_id res chain seq x y z
N MET A 1 2.34 -0.38 4.65
CA MET A 1 3.55 0.32 4.19
C MET A 1 3.24 1.81 4.02
N ASP A 2 3.99 2.69 4.68
CA ASP A 2 3.85 4.14 4.59
C ASP A 2 4.95 4.71 3.69
N ASN A 3 4.59 5.04 2.45
CA ASN A 3 5.55 5.49 1.44
C ASN A 3 6.15 6.86 1.79
N THR A 4 5.44 7.70 2.54
CA THR A 4 5.93 9.01 2.97
C THR A 4 7.04 8.84 4.00
N ARG A 5 6.91 7.87 4.91
CA ARG A 5 7.99 7.54 5.86
C ARG A 5 9.21 6.94 5.18
N ILE A 6 9.02 6.13 4.14
CA ILE A 6 10.12 5.59 3.32
C ILE A 6 10.86 6.72 2.61
N LEU A 7 10.12 7.65 1.99
CA LEU A 7 10.68 8.84 1.36
C LEU A 7 11.49 9.66 2.37
N ALA A 8 10.91 9.96 3.54
CA ALA A 8 11.61 10.72 4.58
C ALA A 8 12.89 10.03 5.07
N ALA A 9 12.88 8.71 5.25
CA ALA A 9 14.07 7.95 5.65
C ALA A 9 15.17 8.01 4.57
N ARG A 10 14.78 7.93 3.29
CA ARG A 10 15.69 8.06 2.14
C ARG A 10 16.37 9.44 2.14
N GLU A 11 15.59 10.52 2.28
CA GLU A 11 16.12 11.89 2.32
C GLU A 11 17.02 12.14 3.54
N ALA A 12 16.73 11.49 4.67
CA ALA A 12 17.52 11.57 5.89
C ALA A 12 18.75 10.65 5.90
N GLY A 13 18.97 9.83 4.86
CA GLY A 13 20.07 8.85 4.82
C GLY A 13 19.94 7.72 5.85
N ILE A 14 18.73 7.47 6.36
CA ILE A 14 18.47 6.43 7.35
C ILE A 14 18.33 5.08 6.64
N LYS A 15 19.16 4.12 7.03
CA LYS A 15 19.06 2.75 6.53
C LYS A 15 17.76 2.10 7.03
N ILE A 16 16.94 1.65 6.10
CA ILE A 16 15.72 0.89 6.37
C ILE A 16 15.87 -0.57 5.95
N GLN A 17 15.10 -1.44 6.60
CA GLN A 17 14.96 -2.85 6.24
C GLN A 17 13.48 -3.13 5.98
N ALA A 18 13.21 -4.03 5.04
CA ALA A 18 11.85 -4.44 4.68
C ALA A 18 11.77 -5.97 4.62
N ASN A 19 10.63 -6.50 5.05
CA ASN A 19 10.26 -7.89 4.84
C ASN A 19 9.51 -7.99 3.52
N VAL A 20 9.97 -8.89 2.65
CA VAL A 20 9.35 -9.12 1.33
C VAL A 20 8.56 -10.41 1.40
N HIS A 21 7.28 -10.34 1.07
CA HIS A 21 6.36 -11.49 1.03
C HIS A 21 5.99 -11.81 -0.41
N ASN A 22 5.71 -13.09 -0.67
CA ASN A 22 5.25 -13.52 -1.99
C ASN A 22 3.77 -13.14 -2.20
N TYR A 23 3.39 -12.88 -3.45
CA TYR A 23 2.02 -12.48 -3.79
C TYR A 23 0.96 -13.49 -3.30
N ASN A 24 1.21 -14.78 -3.53
CA ASN A 24 0.30 -15.87 -3.16
C ASN A 24 0.47 -16.36 -1.70
N GLU A 25 1.35 -15.72 -0.93
CA GLU A 25 1.58 -16.10 0.45
C GLU A 25 0.36 -15.76 1.30
N THR A 26 -0.09 -16.72 2.10
CA THR A 26 -1.28 -16.59 2.92
C THR A 26 -1.03 -15.68 4.12
N LEU A 27 -1.99 -14.82 4.41
CA LEU A 27 -1.98 -14.00 5.61
C LEU A 27 -2.37 -14.81 6.84
N THR A 28 -1.79 -14.47 7.98
CA THR A 28 -2.32 -14.89 9.28
C THR A 28 -3.69 -14.25 9.53
N LEU A 29 -4.45 -14.82 10.46
CA LEU A 29 -5.77 -14.28 10.83
C LEU A 29 -5.67 -12.81 11.27
N GLU A 30 -4.67 -12.47 12.09
CA GLU A 30 -4.47 -11.10 12.55
C GLU A 30 -4.15 -10.13 11.42
N GLU A 31 -3.33 -10.54 10.45
CA GLU A 31 -3.02 -9.72 9.26
C GLU A 31 -4.24 -9.52 8.38
N SER A 32 -5.00 -10.58 8.12
CA SER A 32 -6.22 -10.50 7.31
C SER A 32 -7.23 -9.50 7.90
N ILE A 33 -7.40 -9.50 9.23
CA ILE A 33 -8.27 -8.56 9.95
C ILE A 33 -7.74 -7.13 9.83
N ARG A 34 -6.42 -6.93 10.00
CA ARG A 34 -5.79 -5.60 9.89
C ARG A 34 -5.90 -5.02 8.49
N PHE A 35 -5.82 -5.85 7.45
CA PHE A 35 -5.88 -5.41 6.05
C PHE A 35 -7.30 -5.37 5.47
N ARG A 36 -8.32 -5.67 6.26
CA ARG A 36 -9.73 -5.59 5.82
C ARG A 36 -10.09 -4.17 5.40
N VAL A 37 -10.69 -4.04 4.21
CA VAL A 37 -11.17 -2.76 3.67
C VAL A 37 -12.62 -2.93 3.21
N ASN A 38 -13.51 -2.02 3.63
CA ASN A 38 -14.91 -1.98 3.21
C ASN A 38 -15.65 -3.33 3.33
N GLY A 39 -15.32 -4.12 4.36
CA GLY A 39 -15.90 -5.45 4.59
C GLY A 39 -15.25 -6.60 3.80
N VAL A 40 -14.32 -6.32 2.89
CA VAL A 40 -13.54 -7.33 2.15
C VAL A 40 -12.27 -7.67 2.93
N THR A 41 -12.10 -8.95 3.24
CA THR A 41 -10.96 -9.49 3.98
C THR A 41 -10.04 -10.23 3.01
N PRO A 42 -8.77 -9.81 2.85
CA PRO A 42 -7.82 -10.51 2.00
C PRO A 42 -7.33 -11.80 2.66
N LYS A 43 -7.04 -12.81 1.84
CA LYS A 43 -6.46 -14.11 2.25
C LYS A 43 -4.97 -14.18 1.98
N THR A 44 -4.49 -13.42 0.99
CA THR A 44 -3.07 -13.39 0.61
C THR A 44 -2.49 -11.98 0.71
N TRP A 45 -1.15 -11.89 0.77
CA TRP A 45 -0.45 -10.61 0.71
C TRP A 45 -0.75 -9.84 -0.58
N GLY A 46 -0.88 -10.54 -1.71
CA GLY A 46 -1.26 -9.97 -3.00
C GLY A 46 -2.63 -9.30 -2.97
N GLU A 47 -3.65 -10.02 -2.52
CA GLU A 47 -5.01 -9.49 -2.38
C GLU A 47 -5.04 -8.26 -1.44
N ALA A 48 -4.27 -8.29 -0.35
CA ALA A 48 -4.18 -7.15 0.56
C ALA A 48 -3.57 -5.90 -0.11
N VAL A 49 -2.57 -6.07 -0.98
CA VAL A 49 -1.99 -4.98 -1.77
C VAL A 49 -2.99 -4.43 -2.77
N GLU A 50 -3.71 -5.29 -3.50
CA GLU A 50 -4.74 -4.88 -4.46
C GLU A 50 -5.86 -4.07 -3.79
N LEU A 51 -6.40 -4.57 -2.67
CA LEU A 51 -7.42 -3.85 -1.89
C LEU A 51 -6.92 -2.48 -1.44
N ARG A 52 -5.65 -2.38 -1.04
CA ARG A 52 -5.05 -1.12 -0.64
C ARG A 52 -4.92 -0.15 -1.82
N ILE A 53 -4.53 -0.62 -3.00
CA ILE A 53 -4.44 0.20 -4.23
C ILE A 53 -5.83 0.71 -4.62
N GLN A 54 -6.84 -0.16 -4.62
CA GLN A 54 -8.23 0.23 -4.93
C GLN A 54 -8.75 1.29 -3.96
N ARG A 55 -8.44 1.15 -2.66
CA ARG A 55 -8.80 2.14 -1.64
C ARG A 55 -8.16 3.51 -1.88
N GLN A 56 -7.01 3.60 -2.53
CA GLN A 56 -6.34 4.89 -2.74
C GLN A 56 -7.21 5.85 -3.55
N SER A 57 -7.96 5.36 -4.54
CA SER A 57 -8.90 6.16 -5.33
C SER A 57 -10.01 6.81 -4.50
N SER A 58 -10.30 6.29 -3.30
CA SER A 58 -11.28 6.87 -2.38
C SER A 58 -10.66 7.83 -1.36
N LEU A 59 -9.33 8.04 -1.37
CA LEU A 59 -8.67 8.93 -0.42
C LEU A 59 -8.79 10.39 -0.86
N ARG A 60 -8.90 11.27 0.13
CA ARG A 60 -8.88 12.72 -0.10
C ARG A 60 -7.55 13.11 -0.74
N TYR A 61 -7.61 13.95 -1.77
CA TYR A 61 -6.45 14.45 -2.53
C TYR A 61 -5.74 13.42 -3.43
N VAL A 62 -6.32 12.22 -3.61
CA VAL A 62 -5.89 11.26 -4.63
C VAL A 62 -6.89 11.31 -5.80
N PRO A 63 -6.43 11.30 -7.07
CA PRO A 63 -7.32 11.22 -8.22
C PRO A 63 -8.26 10.01 -8.15
N ILE A 64 -9.53 10.19 -8.53
CA ILE A 64 -10.53 9.11 -8.51
C ILE A 64 -10.16 7.95 -9.46
N ASP A 65 -9.39 8.23 -10.52
CA ASP A 65 -8.93 7.25 -11.51
C ASP A 65 -7.60 6.60 -11.12
N TRP A 66 -7.08 6.87 -9.92
CA TRP A 66 -5.74 6.47 -9.49
C TRP A 66 -5.48 4.97 -9.66
N SER A 67 -6.38 4.13 -9.16
CA SER A 67 -6.27 2.67 -9.28
C SER A 67 -6.35 2.17 -10.71
N ASN A 68 -7.02 2.89 -11.61
CA ASN A 68 -7.09 2.52 -13.03
C ASN A 68 -5.79 2.90 -13.75
N LYS A 69 -5.21 4.04 -13.39
CA LYS A 69 -3.93 4.51 -13.94
C LYS A 69 -2.74 3.72 -13.40
N PHE A 70 -2.82 3.29 -12.15
CA PHE A 70 -1.76 2.58 -11.43
C PHE A 70 -2.30 1.29 -10.79
N PRO A 71 -2.67 0.28 -11.59
CA PRO A 71 -3.28 -0.96 -11.08
C PRO A 71 -2.36 -1.76 -10.16
N TYR A 72 -1.05 -1.59 -10.30
CA TYR A 72 -0.03 -2.25 -9.47
C TYR A 72 0.73 -1.27 -8.56
N GLY A 73 0.17 -0.07 -8.36
CA GLY A 73 0.82 1.02 -7.64
C GLY A 73 1.66 1.93 -8.55
N SER A 74 1.98 3.11 -8.03
CA SER A 74 2.75 4.14 -8.72
C SER A 74 4.25 3.86 -8.62
N ILE A 75 4.98 4.07 -9.72
CA ILE A 75 6.46 4.11 -9.75
C ILE A 75 7.04 5.46 -9.29
N TYR A 76 6.19 6.47 -9.14
CA TYR A 76 6.57 7.80 -8.69
C TYR A 76 6.50 7.93 -7.18
N ASP A 77 7.40 8.73 -6.62
CA ASP A 77 7.40 9.10 -5.20
C ASP A 77 6.08 9.78 -4.79
N PRO A 78 5.64 9.59 -3.53
CA PRO A 78 4.46 10.28 -3.02
C PRO A 78 4.69 11.78 -3.02
N LYS A 79 3.70 12.55 -3.49
CA LYS A 79 3.72 14.00 -3.38
C LYS A 79 3.41 14.40 -1.94
N THR A 80 4.39 15.01 -1.27
CA THR A 80 4.19 15.60 0.04
C THR A 80 3.76 17.06 -0.14
N ILE A 81 2.68 17.44 0.53
CA ILE A 81 2.31 18.85 0.65
C ILE A 81 3.18 19.39 1.79
N LYS A 82 4.00 20.39 1.51
CA LYS A 82 4.78 21.12 2.51
C LYS A 82 3.90 22.10 3.28
#